data_AF-A0A5D2HTL1-F1
#
_entry.id   AF-A0A5D2HTL1-F1
#
_cell.length_a   1.000
_cell.length_b   1.000
_cell.length_c   1.000
_cell.angle_alpha   90.00
_cell.angle_beta   90.00
_cell.angle_gamma   90.00
#
_symmetry.space_group_name_H-M   'P 1'
#
loop_
_entity.id
_entity.type
_entity.pdbx_description
1 polymer ?
#
loop_
_entity_poly.entity_id
_entity_poly.type
_entity_poly.pdbx_seq_one_letter_code
_entity_poly.pdbx_strand_id
1 'polypeptide(L)'
;MKRLSPSPSLDAFMSISQPKEEKSSKKHQIYTKEFQAMLDGLDEEDSLEEGGQATEKKRRLSMHQVKALEKNFDVGNKLEPKRKVKLAEELGLQPRQVAIWFQNRRARWKTKVLEKDYAMLKANYDALKLDHDNLEKEKLGLITMVSVYISNPIF
;
A
#
# COMPACT_ATOMS: atom_id res chain seq x y z
N MET A 1 -10.57 25.74 -46.58
CA MET A 1 -9.40 24.85 -46.40
C MET A 1 -9.10 24.77 -44.90
N LYS A 2 -9.34 23.62 -44.28
CA LYS A 2 -9.16 23.41 -42.83
C LYS A 2 -7.66 23.27 -42.53
N ARG A 3 -7.08 24.17 -41.73
CA ARG A 3 -5.71 24.00 -41.21
C ARG A 3 -5.75 22.93 -40.11
N LEU A 4 -5.07 21.81 -40.35
CA LEU A 4 -4.84 20.78 -39.35
C LEU A 4 -3.83 21.32 -38.32
N SER A 5 -4.19 21.29 -37.04
CA SER A 5 -3.31 21.64 -35.92
C SER A 5 -2.24 20.56 -35.71
N PRO A 6 -0.99 20.90 -35.28
CA PRO A 6 0.02 19.90 -34.99
C PRO A 6 -0.37 19.12 -33.72
N SER A 7 -0.29 17.79 -33.77
CA SER A 7 -0.41 16.95 -32.58
C SER A 7 0.79 17.22 -31.65
N PRO A 8 0.59 17.33 -30.33
CA PRO A 8 1.71 17.45 -29.40
C PRO A 8 2.58 16.19 -29.52
N SER A 9 3.90 16.39 -29.67
CA SER A 9 4.84 15.28 -29.81
C SER A 9 4.87 14.46 -28.52
N LEU A 10 5.29 13.20 -28.65
CA LEU A 10 5.46 12.28 -27.53
C LEU A 10 6.46 12.81 -26.48
N ASP A 11 7.35 13.72 -26.87
CA ASP A 11 8.25 14.45 -25.97
C ASP A 11 7.49 15.40 -25.02
N ALA A 12 6.37 15.98 -25.45
CA ALA A 12 5.53 16.82 -24.59
C ALA A 12 4.83 15.99 -23.50
N PHE A 13 4.52 14.72 -23.78
CA PHE A 13 3.98 13.78 -22.80
C PHE A 13 5.07 13.25 -21.86
N MET A 14 6.27 12.95 -22.37
CA MET A 14 7.41 12.55 -21.54
C MET A 14 7.94 13.69 -20.65
N SER A 15 7.78 14.94 -21.05
CA SER A 15 8.19 16.11 -20.26
C SER A 15 7.37 16.32 -18.99
N ILE A 16 6.15 15.76 -18.90
CA ILE A 16 5.32 15.81 -17.68
C ILE A 16 5.87 14.83 -16.61
N SER A 17 6.73 13.89 -17.00
CA SER A 17 7.33 12.88 -16.13
C SER A 17 8.75 13.20 -15.65
N GLN A 18 9.30 14.39 -15.95
CA GLN A 18 10.55 14.81 -15.30
C GLN A 18 10.26 15.33 -13.89
N PRO A 19 10.78 14.68 -12.82
CA PRO A 19 10.80 15.30 -11.51
C PRO A 19 11.84 16.41 -11.56
N LYS A 20 11.38 17.67 -11.41
CA LYS A 20 12.26 18.76 -11.03
C LYS A 20 12.87 18.42 -9.68
N GLU A 21 14.13 18.01 -9.70
CA GLU A 21 14.96 17.94 -8.50
C GLU A 21 15.12 19.36 -7.95
N GLU A 22 14.24 19.72 -7.02
CA GLU A 22 14.59 20.56 -5.88
C GLU A 22 13.45 20.53 -4.84
N LYS A 23 13.78 20.04 -3.64
CA LYS A 23 12.99 20.08 -2.39
C LYS A 23 11.84 19.06 -2.19
N SER A 24 11.75 17.97 -2.96
CA SER A 24 10.72 16.92 -2.77
C SER A 24 11.05 15.90 -1.66
N SER A 25 12.32 15.52 -1.52
CA SER A 25 12.74 14.43 -0.59
C SER A 25 12.43 14.74 0.88
N LYS A 26 12.51 16.01 1.29
CA LYS A 26 12.11 16.45 2.64
C LYS A 26 10.61 16.33 2.86
N LYS A 27 9.76 16.68 1.88
CA LYS A 27 8.30 16.61 2.04
C LYS A 27 7.81 15.19 2.23
N HIS A 28 8.37 14.25 1.47
CA HIS A 28 7.99 12.84 1.61
C HIS A 28 8.47 12.29 2.97
N GLN A 29 9.67 12.64 3.41
CA GLN A 29 10.19 12.27 4.73
C GLN A 29 9.43 12.93 5.89
N ILE A 30 8.99 14.19 5.74
CA ILE A 30 8.14 14.89 6.71
C ILE A 30 6.79 14.16 6.84
N TYR A 31 6.16 13.79 5.72
CA TYR A 31 4.89 13.06 5.75
C TYR A 31 5.01 11.71 6.46
N THR A 32 6.11 10.97 6.23
CA THR A 32 6.37 9.71 6.93
C THR A 32 6.64 9.91 8.42
N LYS A 33 7.31 11.01 8.80
CA LYS A 33 7.71 11.28 10.19
C LYS A 33 6.57 11.85 11.03
N GLU A 34 5.72 12.70 10.47
CA GLU A 34 4.51 13.18 11.16
C GLU A 34 3.49 12.06 11.33
N PHE A 35 3.35 11.19 10.33
CA PHE A 35 2.51 10.00 10.45
C PHE A 35 3.00 9.04 11.54
N GLN A 36 4.32 8.89 11.67
CA GLN A 36 4.93 8.10 12.75
C GLN A 36 4.71 8.74 14.13
N ALA A 37 4.87 10.06 14.25
CA ALA A 37 4.63 10.77 15.51
C ALA A 37 3.14 10.72 15.94
N MET A 38 2.22 10.69 14.97
CA MET A 38 0.79 10.55 15.24
C MET A 38 0.42 9.14 15.73
N LEU A 39 1.19 8.11 15.36
CA LEU A 39 1.03 6.75 15.86
C LEU A 39 1.58 6.60 17.29
N ASP A 40 2.69 7.26 17.60
CA ASP A 40 3.33 7.21 18.92
C ASP A 40 2.55 8.01 19.98
N GLY A 41 1.75 9.02 19.57
CA GLY A 41 0.91 9.82 20.48
C GLY A 41 -0.38 9.15 20.95
N LEU A 42 -0.67 7.92 20.52
CA LEU A 42 -1.91 7.20 20.90
C LEU A 42 -1.77 6.30 22.13
N ASP A 43 -0.58 6.22 22.74
CA ASP A 43 -0.32 5.38 23.93
C ASP A 43 -0.43 6.14 25.27
N GLU A 44 -0.67 7.46 25.29
CA GLU A 44 -0.55 8.31 26.49
C GLU A 44 -1.83 9.06 26.92
N GLU A 45 -3.03 8.70 26.45
CA GLU A 45 -4.27 9.30 26.96
C GLU A 45 -5.38 8.26 27.21
N ASP A 46 -5.18 7.44 28.23
CA ASP A 46 -6.25 6.75 28.96
C ASP A 46 -5.98 6.88 30.46
N SER A 47 -6.28 8.06 31.01
CA SER A 47 -6.19 8.29 32.45
C SER A 47 -7.18 9.34 32.91
N LEU A 48 -8.46 9.12 32.67
CA LEU A 48 -9.54 9.60 33.53
C LEU A 48 -10.81 8.80 33.24
N GLU A 49 -11.01 7.65 33.89
CA GLU A 49 -12.35 7.31 34.41
C GLU A 49 -12.25 6.50 35.71
N GLU A 50 -13.02 7.00 36.66
CA GLU A 50 -13.16 6.64 38.05
C GLU A 50 -13.93 5.32 38.20
N GLY A 51 -13.43 4.44 39.07
CA GLY A 51 -14.22 3.36 39.68
C GLY A 51 -13.85 1.92 39.31
N GLY A 52 -13.09 1.27 40.20
CA GLY A 52 -13.26 -0.17 40.47
C GLY A 52 -12.29 -1.15 39.82
N GLN A 53 -11.11 -1.30 40.43
CA GLN A 53 -10.32 -2.52 40.66
C GLN A 53 -10.41 -3.72 39.66
N ALA A 54 -9.21 -4.06 39.13
CA ALA A 54 -8.71 -5.41 38.81
C ALA A 54 -8.99 -6.03 37.42
N THR A 55 -8.24 -5.70 36.36
CA THR A 55 -8.18 -6.57 35.14
C THR A 55 -6.88 -6.57 34.30
N GLU A 56 -5.66 -6.38 34.84
CA GLU A 56 -4.43 -6.52 34.03
C GLU A 56 -4.25 -7.92 33.39
N LYS A 57 -4.93 -8.95 33.90
CA LYS A 57 -4.85 -10.34 33.39
C LYS A 57 -5.79 -10.65 32.20
N LYS A 58 -6.62 -9.71 31.72
CA LYS A 58 -7.62 -9.94 30.64
C LYS A 58 -7.16 -9.55 29.22
N ARG A 59 -5.89 -9.18 29.02
CA ARG A 59 -5.43 -8.59 27.75
C ARG A 59 -5.19 -9.58 26.60
N ARG A 60 -5.08 -10.89 26.83
CA ARG A 60 -4.80 -11.88 25.77
C ARG A 60 -5.89 -12.93 25.65
N LEU A 61 -6.45 -13.07 24.44
CA LEU A 61 -7.34 -14.18 24.09
C LEU A 61 -6.58 -15.51 24.11
N SER A 62 -7.22 -16.58 24.55
CA SER A 62 -6.64 -17.92 24.51
C SER A 62 -6.51 -18.44 23.08
N MET A 63 -5.61 -19.40 22.85
CA MET A 63 -5.45 -20.02 21.53
C MET A 63 -6.76 -20.60 20.99
N HIS A 64 -7.57 -21.23 21.86
CA HIS A 64 -8.89 -21.75 21.50
C HIS A 64 -9.83 -20.63 21.03
N GLN A 65 -9.87 -19.50 21.76
CA GLN A 65 -10.69 -18.34 21.40
C GLN A 65 -10.26 -17.76 20.05
N VAL A 66 -8.96 -17.59 19.82
CA VAL A 66 -8.44 -17.09 18.54
C VAL A 66 -8.82 -18.02 17.40
N LYS A 67 -8.63 -19.34 17.56
CA LYS A 67 -8.96 -20.33 16.52
C LYS A 67 -10.45 -20.33 16.16
N ALA A 68 -11.33 -20.19 17.15
CA ALA A 68 -12.76 -20.11 16.91
C ALA A 68 -13.18 -18.80 16.19
N LEU A 69 -12.54 -17.68 16.54
CA LEU A 69 -12.73 -16.39 15.87
C LEU A 69 -12.25 -16.44 14.42
N GLU A 70 -11.09 -17.04 14.15
CA GLU A 70 -10.57 -17.25 12.79
C GLU A 70 -11.50 -18.10 11.95
N LYS A 71 -11.96 -19.26 12.46
CA LYS A 71 -12.92 -20.11 11.75
C LYS A 71 -14.21 -19.36 11.39
N ASN A 72 -14.72 -18.52 12.30
CA ASN A 72 -15.91 -17.71 12.02
C ASN A 72 -15.63 -16.61 10.98
N PHE A 73 -14.45 -16.00 11.03
CA PHE A 73 -14.03 -14.99 10.06
C PHE A 73 -13.96 -15.55 8.64
N ASP A 74 -13.48 -16.77 8.47
CA ASP A 74 -13.40 -17.45 7.17
C ASP A 74 -14.78 -17.74 6.58
N VAL A 75 -15.79 -18.01 7.43
CA VAL A 75 -17.19 -18.18 7.00
C VAL A 75 -17.84 -16.85 6.60
N GLY A 76 -17.40 -15.73 7.19
CA GLY A 76 -17.95 -14.42 6.89
C GLY A 76 -17.14 -13.29 7.52
N ASN A 77 -16.56 -12.47 6.65
CA ASN A 77 -15.76 -11.30 7.07
C ASN A 77 -16.60 -10.19 7.74
N LYS A 78 -17.91 -10.17 7.48
CA LYS A 78 -18.88 -9.29 8.14
C LYS A 78 -19.55 -10.02 9.30
N LEU A 79 -19.31 -9.49 10.50
CA LEU A 79 -19.90 -10.02 11.72
C LEU A 79 -21.23 -9.33 12.00
N GLU A 80 -22.33 -10.01 11.69
CA GLU A 80 -23.68 -9.54 11.99
C GLU A 80 -23.92 -9.39 13.50
N PRO A 81 -24.72 -8.41 13.96
CA PRO A 81 -24.94 -8.15 15.38
C PRO A 81 -25.42 -9.39 16.17
N LYS A 82 -26.36 -10.16 15.61
CA LYS A 82 -26.86 -11.40 16.24
C LYS A 82 -25.78 -12.47 16.36
N ARG A 83 -24.94 -12.60 15.33
CA ARG A 83 -23.85 -13.58 15.28
C ARG A 83 -22.73 -13.20 16.25
N LYS A 84 -22.47 -11.90 16.41
CA LYS A 84 -21.52 -11.37 17.40
C LYS A 84 -21.89 -11.76 18.82
N VAL A 85 -23.15 -11.57 19.21
CA VAL A 85 -23.62 -11.89 20.57
C VAL A 85 -23.47 -13.38 20.83
N LYS A 86 -23.95 -14.23 19.90
CA LYS A 86 -23.82 -15.68 20.01
C LYS A 86 -22.35 -16.14 20.13
N LEU A 87 -21.47 -15.60 19.29
CA LEU A 87 -20.05 -15.94 19.32
C LEU A 87 -19.35 -15.46 20.60
N ALA A 88 -19.78 -14.33 21.15
CA ALA A 88 -19.27 -13.80 22.41
C ALA A 88 -19.66 -14.72 23.58
N GLU A 89 -20.92 -15.16 23.63
CA GLU A 89 -21.42 -16.12 24.62
C GLU A 89 -20.69 -17.46 24.53
N GLU A 90 -20.57 -18.05 23.33
CA GLU A 90 -19.88 -19.33 23.09
C GLU A 90 -18.41 -19.31 23.54
N LEU A 91 -17.75 -18.16 23.45
CA LEU A 91 -16.32 -18.00 23.78
C LEU A 91 -16.06 -17.43 25.17
N GLY A 92 -17.11 -17.09 25.92
CA GLY A 92 -17.01 -16.41 27.22
C GLY A 92 -16.34 -15.03 27.12
N LEU A 93 -16.54 -14.33 26.01
CA LEU A 93 -15.94 -13.03 25.71
C LEU A 93 -17.01 -11.93 25.75
N GLN A 94 -16.58 -10.68 25.95
CA GLN A 94 -17.49 -9.55 25.76
C GLN A 94 -17.73 -9.30 24.26
N PRO A 95 -18.95 -8.93 23.83
CA PRO A 95 -19.23 -8.60 22.42
C PRO A 95 -18.31 -7.51 21.85
N ARG A 96 -17.82 -6.59 22.70
CA ARG A 96 -16.83 -5.57 22.32
C ARG A 96 -15.48 -6.19 21.92
N GLN A 97 -14.98 -7.17 22.67
CA GLN A 97 -13.71 -7.84 22.36
C GLN A 97 -13.79 -8.56 21.01
N VAL A 98 -14.91 -9.23 20.73
CA VAL A 98 -15.16 -9.87 19.44
C VAL A 98 -15.18 -8.82 18.32
N ALA A 99 -15.85 -7.67 18.53
CA ALA A 99 -15.89 -6.59 17.54
C ALA A 99 -14.49 -6.03 17.23
N ILE A 100 -13.69 -5.73 18.26
CA ILE A 100 -12.31 -5.24 18.11
C ILE A 100 -11.45 -6.27 17.39
N TRP A 101 -11.57 -7.55 17.76
CA TRP A 101 -10.82 -8.62 17.11
C TRP A 101 -11.12 -8.70 15.61
N PHE A 102 -12.40 -8.64 15.22
CA PHE A 102 -12.80 -8.63 13.80
C PHE A 102 -12.31 -7.38 13.06
N GLN A 103 -12.33 -6.21 13.70
CA GLN A 103 -11.76 -4.99 13.13
C GLN A 103 -10.25 -5.13 12.87
N ASN A 104 -9.49 -5.58 13.88
CA ASN A 104 -8.06 -5.81 13.76
C ASN A 104 -7.73 -6.89 12.72
N ARG A 105 -8.53 -7.95 12.66
CA ARG A 105 -8.37 -9.00 11.66
C ARG A 105 -8.57 -8.47 10.25
N ARG A 106 -9.60 -7.64 10.01
CA ARG A 106 -9.82 -6.96 8.72
C ARG A 106 -8.69 -6.02 8.35
N ALA A 107 -8.19 -5.24 9.30
CA ALA A 107 -7.05 -4.34 9.08
C ALA A 107 -5.83 -5.14 8.60
N ARG A 108 -5.44 -6.20 9.33
CA ARG A 108 -4.31 -7.08 8.95
C ARG A 108 -4.52 -7.75 7.58
N TRP A 109 -5.73 -8.21 7.29
CA TRP A 109 -6.06 -8.78 5.98
C TRP A 109 -5.87 -7.75 4.87
N LYS A 110 -6.38 -6.53 5.04
CA LYS A 110 -6.23 -5.45 4.06
C LYS A 110 -4.76 -5.09 3.84
N THR A 111 -3.95 -5.03 4.91
CA THR A 111 -2.49 -4.82 4.81
C THR A 111 -1.83 -5.90 3.96
N LYS A 112 -2.10 -7.19 4.24
CA LYS A 112 -1.54 -8.30 3.44
C LYS A 112 -1.94 -8.24 1.96
N VAL A 113 -3.17 -7.84 1.67
CA VAL A 113 -3.63 -7.65 0.29
C VAL A 113 -2.83 -6.53 -0.39
N LEU A 114 -2.71 -5.37 0.27
CA LEU A 114 -1.93 -4.24 -0.26
C LEU A 114 -0.45 -4.59 -0.47
N GLU A 115 0.17 -5.33 0.44
CA GLU A 115 1.55 -5.79 0.29
C GLU A 115 1.71 -6.67 -0.95
N LYS A 116 0.78 -7.61 -1.18
CA LYS A 116 0.78 -8.48 -2.36
C LYS A 116 0.60 -7.66 -3.64
N ASP A 117 -0.35 -6.73 -3.64
CA ASP A 117 -0.66 -5.90 -4.80
C ASP A 117 0.51 -4.98 -5.16
N TYR A 118 1.16 -4.39 -4.14
CA TYR A 118 2.38 -3.62 -4.32
C TYR A 118 3.52 -4.47 -4.89
N ALA A 119 3.73 -5.69 -4.38
CA ALA A 119 4.78 -6.57 -4.88
C ALA A 119 4.56 -6.94 -6.36
N MET A 120 3.33 -7.22 -6.77
CA MET A 120 2.99 -7.48 -8.17
C MET A 120 3.23 -6.24 -9.04
N LEU A 121 2.79 -5.06 -8.58
CA LEU A 121 2.98 -3.82 -9.33
C LEU A 121 4.46 -3.47 -9.49
N LYS A 122 5.25 -3.66 -8.43
CA LYS A 122 6.71 -3.46 -8.43
C LYS A 122 7.38 -4.37 -9.46
N ALA A 123 7.04 -5.65 -9.48
CA ALA A 123 7.62 -6.60 -10.44
C ALA A 123 7.30 -6.22 -11.90
N ASN A 124 6.06 -5.80 -12.16
CA ASN A 124 5.66 -5.31 -13.49
C ASN A 124 6.42 -4.04 -13.89
N TYR A 125 6.59 -3.11 -12.96
CA TYR A 125 7.36 -1.89 -13.19
C TYR A 125 8.83 -2.21 -13.51
N ASP A 126 9.46 -3.08 -12.72
CA ASP A 126 10.86 -3.45 -12.90
C ASP A 126 11.08 -4.15 -14.26
N ALA A 127 10.14 -5.01 -14.69
CA ALA A 127 10.17 -5.63 -16.01
C ALA A 127 10.01 -4.60 -17.15
N LEU A 128 9.02 -3.71 -17.05
CA LEU A 128 8.78 -2.68 -18.06
C LEU A 128 9.96 -1.71 -18.17
N LYS A 129 10.58 -1.37 -17.03
CA LYS A 129 11.78 -0.53 -16.99
C LYS A 129 12.96 -1.20 -17.70
N LEU A 130 13.15 -2.50 -17.48
CA LEU A 130 14.21 -3.25 -18.16
C LEU A 130 14.00 -3.25 -19.68
N ASP A 131 12.77 -3.48 -20.14
CA ASP A 131 12.44 -3.45 -21.57
C ASP A 131 12.67 -2.06 -22.17
N HIS A 132 12.27 -1.00 -21.45
CA HIS A 132 12.54 0.38 -21.86
C HIS A 132 14.05 0.64 -22.00
N ASP A 133 14.85 0.26 -21.00
CA ASP A 133 16.30 0.47 -21.01
C ASP A 133 16.97 -0.30 -22.16
N ASN A 134 16.45 -1.49 -22.52
CA ASN A 134 16.92 -2.26 -23.68
C ASN A 134 16.58 -1.57 -25.00
N LEU A 135 15.33 -1.12 -25.16
CA LEU A 135 14.90 -0.38 -26.35
C LEU A 135 15.67 0.93 -26.51
N GLU A 136 15.99 1.62 -25.42
CA GLU A 136 16.79 2.84 -25.45
C GLU A 136 18.23 2.56 -25.91
N LYS A 137 18.85 1.46 -25.45
CA LYS A 137 20.16 1.03 -25.94
C LYS A 137 20.14 0.67 -27.42
N GLU A 138 19.13 -0.08 -27.87
CA GLU A 138 18.97 -0.44 -29.29
C GLU A 138 18.79 0.82 -30.16
N LYS A 139 17.92 1.75 -29.72
CA LYS A 139 17.73 3.05 -30.39
C LYS A 139 19.04 3.82 -30.50
N LEU A 140 19.80 3.92 -29.41
CA LEU A 140 21.09 4.62 -29.40
C LEU A 140 22.08 3.93 -30.36
N GLY A 141 22.16 2.60 -30.34
CA GLY A 141 23.00 1.83 -31.26
C GLY A 141 22.65 2.09 -32.73
N LEU A 142 21.35 2.09 -33.06
CA LEU A 142 20.88 2.41 -34.41
C LEU A 142 21.22 3.84 -34.83
N ILE A 143 21.04 4.82 -33.93
CA ILE A 143 21.42 6.21 -34.18
C ILE A 143 22.91 6.32 -34.49
N THR A 144 23.76 5.68 -33.68
CA THR A 144 25.22 5.67 -33.92
C THR A 144 25.56 5.06 -35.27
N MET A 145 24.97 3.91 -35.62
CA MET A 145 25.21 3.26 -36.92
C MET A 145 24.82 4.18 -38.08
N VAL A 146 23.61 4.76 -38.04
CA VAL A 146 23.13 5.69 -39.07
C VAL A 146 24.04 6.91 -39.20
N SER A 147 24.49 7.50 -38.09
CA SER A 147 25.45 8.60 -38.11
C SER A 147 26.77 8.21 -38.78
N VAL A 148 27.31 7.03 -38.48
CA VAL A 148 28.53 6.52 -39.13
C VAL A 148 28.33 6.32 -40.63
N TYR A 149 27.19 5.76 -41.06
CA TYR A 149 26.87 5.58 -42.48
C TYR A 149 26.71 6.92 -43.22
N ILE A 150 26.11 7.93 -42.60
CA ILE A 150 25.95 9.26 -43.20
C ILE A 150 27.29 10.01 -43.27
N SER A 151 28.17 9.83 -42.27
CA SER A 151 29.48 10.50 -42.22
C SER A 151 30.56 9.83 -43.07
N ASN A 152 30.36 8.59 -43.55
CA ASN A 152 31.21 7.91 -44.51
C ASN A 152 30.46 7.68 -45.84
N PRO A 153 30.25 8.73 -46.66
CA PRO A 153 29.77 8.54 -48.02
C PRO A 153 30.86 7.80 -48.80
N ILE A 154 30.56 6.56 -49.20
CA ILE A 154 31.34 5.88 -50.24
C ILE A 154 30.96 6.56 -51.57
N PHE A 155 31.59 7.72 -51.84
CA PHE A 155 32.04 8.25 -53.14
C PHE A 155 32.56 9.69 -52.95
#